data_AF-A0A847ZAH7-F1
#
_entry.id   AF-A0A847ZAH7-F1
#
_cell.length_a   1.000
_cell.length_b   1.000
_cell.length_c   1.000
_cell.angle_alpha   90.00
_cell.angle_beta   90.00
_cell.angle_gamma   90.00
#
_symmetry.space_group_name_H-M   'P 1'
#
loop_
_entity.id
_entity.type
_entity.pdbx_description
1 polymer ?
#
loop_
_entity_poly.entity_id
_entity_poly.type
_entity_poly.pdbx_seq_one_letter_code
_entity_poly.pdbx_strand_id
1 'polypeptide(L)'
;MNNIYERLRDRLETMASGYPATPNGVELKILQKLFSEEDAALFLKMAPEPDTAQELALRLEAGVADTAARLEDMARRGLIFRIKSGGVIRYRPVPFIVGIYEYQLNALNLPLLKDISKYYLTGLGATFHGLETPHLRSIPINTEIVADRPVFPYDDAASIIRGKSRIAVAECFCRKAVRMYGKACVHPAETCIQFDAFADYYVENGMARYIDTDEALAILKQSEAEGLVVHVLNSRQVEA
;
A
#
# COMPACT_ATOMS: atom_id res chain seq x y z
N MET A 1 -23.74 13.69 -16.55
CA MET A 1 -23.07 12.38 -16.55
C MET A 1 -21.70 12.61 -15.94
N ASN A 2 -21.37 11.93 -14.85
CA ASN A 2 -20.06 12.11 -14.21
C ASN A 2 -18.95 11.58 -15.14
N ASN A 3 -17.87 12.32 -15.26
CA ASN A 3 -16.67 11.90 -15.98
C ASN A 3 -16.13 10.60 -15.36
N ILE A 4 -15.46 9.76 -16.15
CA ILE A 4 -14.89 8.48 -15.68
C ILE A 4 -14.00 8.62 -14.44
N TYR A 5 -13.25 9.72 -14.32
CA TYR A 5 -12.40 9.98 -13.16
C TYR A 5 -13.20 10.33 -11.89
N GLU A 6 -14.37 10.97 -12.03
CA GLU A 6 -15.28 11.21 -10.90
C GLU A 6 -15.87 9.90 -10.41
N ARG A 7 -16.25 9.00 -11.33
CA ARG A 7 -16.70 7.65 -10.97
C ARG A 7 -15.60 6.85 -10.28
N LEU A 8 -14.36 6.96 -10.75
CA LEU A 8 -13.19 6.33 -10.11
C LEU A 8 -12.95 6.89 -8.71
N ARG A 9 -13.03 8.21 -8.53
CA ARG A 9 -12.98 8.86 -7.21
C ARG A 9 -14.07 8.31 -6.30
N ASP A 10 -15.31 8.26 -6.76
CA ASP A 10 -16.44 7.77 -5.96
C ASP A 10 -16.26 6.29 -5.59
N ARG A 11 -15.65 5.48 -6.46
CA ARG A 11 -15.28 4.09 -6.13
C ARG A 11 -14.22 4.03 -5.04
N LEU A 12 -13.15 4.82 -5.14
CA LEU A 12 -12.09 4.88 -4.13
C LEU A 12 -12.59 5.44 -2.80
N GLU A 13 -13.57 6.36 -2.81
CA GLU A 13 -14.23 6.89 -1.61
C GLU A 13 -14.90 5.79 -0.78
N THR A 14 -15.41 4.74 -1.43
CA THR A 14 -16.01 3.59 -0.72
C THR A 14 -15.00 2.62 -0.13
N MET A 15 -13.69 2.86 -0.27
CA MET A 15 -12.62 1.94 0.13
C MET A 15 -11.79 2.50 1.29
N ALA A 16 -11.59 1.70 2.34
CA ALA A 16 -10.69 1.98 3.47
C ALA A 16 -10.76 3.44 3.98
N SER A 17 -9.73 4.26 3.75
CA SER A 17 -9.63 5.65 4.19
C SER A 17 -10.52 6.64 3.45
N GLY A 18 -11.22 6.18 2.42
CA GLY A 18 -11.84 7.04 1.43
C GLY A 18 -10.84 7.73 0.51
N TYR A 19 -11.40 8.56 -0.37
CA TYR A 19 -10.75 9.37 -1.38
C TYR A 19 -11.60 10.63 -1.65
N PRO A 20 -11.72 11.53 -0.65
CA PRO A 20 -12.72 12.61 -0.66
C PRO A 20 -12.49 13.60 -1.81
N ALA A 21 -13.59 14.14 -2.34
CA ALA A 21 -13.54 15.25 -3.28
C ALA A 21 -12.95 16.51 -2.64
N THR A 22 -12.25 17.33 -3.42
CA THR A 22 -11.72 18.62 -2.92
C THR A 22 -12.28 19.80 -3.71
N PRO A 23 -12.37 21.00 -3.11
CA PRO A 23 -12.85 22.20 -3.81
C PRO A 23 -12.05 22.57 -5.06
N ASN A 24 -10.80 22.11 -5.16
CA ASN A 24 -9.89 22.46 -6.25
C ASN A 24 -9.64 21.30 -7.25
N GLY A 25 -10.29 20.14 -7.06
CA GLY A 25 -10.19 18.98 -7.95
C GLY A 25 -8.82 18.33 -8.02
N VAL A 26 -7.93 18.56 -7.04
CA VAL A 26 -6.58 17.96 -7.05
C VAL A 26 -6.60 16.45 -7.00
N GLU A 27 -7.62 15.85 -6.37
CA GLU A 27 -7.84 14.41 -6.34
C GLU A 27 -8.07 13.85 -7.75
N LEU A 28 -8.88 14.52 -8.57
CA LEU A 28 -9.12 14.10 -9.95
C LEU A 28 -7.86 14.25 -10.81
N LYS A 29 -7.09 15.33 -10.58
CA LYS A 29 -5.79 15.54 -11.24
C LYS A 29 -4.79 14.42 -10.91
N ILE A 30 -4.78 13.93 -9.66
CA ILE A 30 -3.93 12.79 -9.27
C ILE A 30 -4.38 11.53 -10.02
N LEU A 31 -5.68 11.24 -10.06
CA LEU A 31 -6.20 10.08 -10.80
C LEU A 31 -5.85 10.13 -12.28
N GLN A 32 -5.98 11.30 -12.92
CA GLN A 32 -5.62 11.50 -14.34
C GLN A 32 -4.12 11.30 -14.63
N LYS A 33 -3.25 11.46 -13.63
CA LYS A 33 -1.81 11.18 -13.78
C LYS A 33 -1.48 9.70 -13.64
N LEU A 34 -2.28 8.97 -12.87
CA LEU A 34 -2.01 7.57 -12.52
C LEU A 34 -2.74 6.60 -13.45
N PHE A 35 -3.98 6.91 -13.81
CA PHE A 35 -4.87 6.08 -14.61
C PHE A 35 -5.07 6.67 -16.00
N SER A 36 -5.03 5.79 -17.01
CA SER A 36 -5.72 6.08 -18.27
C SER A 36 -7.23 5.90 -18.10
N GLU A 37 -8.03 6.40 -19.06
CA GLU A 37 -9.48 6.16 -19.04
C GLU A 37 -9.81 4.66 -19.13
N GLU A 38 -9.02 3.89 -19.86
CA GLU A 38 -9.18 2.43 -19.97
C GLU A 38 -8.90 1.73 -18.63
N ASP A 39 -7.85 2.15 -17.92
CA ASP A 39 -7.54 1.63 -16.58
C ASP A 39 -8.67 1.94 -15.61
N ALA A 40 -9.17 3.18 -15.62
CA ALA A 40 -10.27 3.61 -14.77
C ALA A 40 -11.55 2.81 -15.08
N ALA A 41 -11.84 2.58 -16.37
CA ALA A 41 -12.98 1.77 -16.80
C ALA A 41 -12.86 0.32 -16.31
N LEU A 42 -11.66 -0.26 -16.36
CA LEU A 42 -11.42 -1.62 -15.90
C LEU A 42 -11.51 -1.73 -14.38
N PHE A 43 -10.86 -0.83 -13.65
CA PHE A 43 -10.90 -0.76 -12.18
C PHE A 43 -12.35 -0.68 -11.66
N LEU A 44 -13.19 0.13 -12.30
CA LEU A 44 -14.61 0.27 -11.95
C LEU A 44 -15.45 -0.99 -12.14
N LYS A 45 -14.99 -1.95 -12.93
CA LYS A 45 -15.68 -3.23 -13.17
C LYS A 45 -15.14 -4.38 -12.32
N MET A 46 -14.07 -4.16 -11.55
CA MET A 46 -13.50 -5.19 -10.66
C MET A 46 -14.39 -5.40 -9.42
N ALA A 47 -14.53 -6.66 -9.00
CA ALA A 47 -15.13 -7.00 -7.72
C ALA A 47 -14.21 -6.59 -6.56
N PRO A 48 -14.74 -6.42 -5.33
CA PRO A 48 -13.90 -6.31 -4.14
C PRO A 48 -13.02 -7.55 -3.91
N GLU A 49 -13.57 -8.73 -4.19
CA GLU A 49 -12.84 -10.00 -4.07
C GLU A 49 -11.86 -10.20 -5.23
N PRO A 50 -10.72 -10.90 -5.01
CA PRO A 50 -9.74 -11.13 -6.06
C PRO A 50 -10.27 -12.01 -7.20
N ASP A 51 -10.24 -11.49 -8.41
CA ASP A 51 -10.65 -12.18 -9.64
C ASP A 51 -9.42 -12.67 -10.43
N THR A 52 -9.53 -13.83 -11.07
CA THR A 52 -8.62 -14.20 -12.16
C THR A 52 -8.92 -13.38 -13.42
N ALA A 53 -7.94 -13.29 -14.32
CA ALA A 53 -8.16 -12.67 -15.63
C ALA A 53 -9.27 -13.36 -16.43
N GLN A 54 -9.45 -14.68 -16.26
CA GLN A 54 -10.49 -15.45 -16.93
C GLN A 54 -11.89 -15.08 -16.43
N GLU A 55 -12.08 -15.00 -15.10
CA GLU A 55 -13.36 -14.61 -14.50
C GLU A 55 -13.76 -13.19 -14.89
N LEU A 56 -12.80 -12.25 -14.85
CA LEU A 56 -13.05 -10.88 -15.27
C LEU A 56 -13.35 -10.80 -16.77
N ALA A 57 -12.57 -11.48 -17.62
CA ALA A 57 -12.79 -11.47 -19.07
C ALA A 57 -14.17 -12.01 -19.46
N LEU A 58 -14.63 -13.09 -18.81
CA LEU A 58 -15.98 -13.64 -19.03
C LEU A 58 -17.07 -12.64 -18.65
N ARG A 59 -16.94 -11.97 -17.50
CA ARG A 59 -17.90 -10.94 -17.06
C ARG A 59 -17.93 -9.72 -17.99
N LEU A 60 -16.82 -9.45 -18.68
CA LEU A 60 -16.66 -8.30 -19.57
C LEU A 60 -16.88 -8.62 -21.04
N GLU A 61 -17.16 -9.88 -21.39
CA GLU A 61 -17.20 -10.37 -22.78
C GLU A 61 -15.94 -9.97 -23.57
N ALA A 62 -14.78 -10.06 -22.92
CA ALA A 62 -13.48 -9.65 -23.46
C ALA A 62 -12.52 -10.85 -23.66
N GLY A 63 -11.44 -10.63 -24.40
CA GLY A 63 -10.38 -11.62 -24.56
C GLY A 63 -9.61 -11.86 -23.24
N VAL A 64 -9.41 -13.13 -22.88
CA VAL A 64 -8.70 -13.52 -21.64
C VAL A 64 -7.24 -13.05 -21.67
N ALA A 65 -6.54 -13.23 -22.78
CA ALA A 65 -5.13 -12.83 -22.92
C ALA A 65 -4.94 -11.31 -22.79
N ASP A 66 -5.81 -10.52 -23.44
CA ASP A 66 -5.76 -9.06 -23.38
C ASP A 66 -6.11 -8.55 -21.98
N THR A 67 -7.10 -9.17 -21.34
CA THR A 67 -7.48 -8.85 -19.96
C THR A 67 -6.34 -9.15 -18.99
N ALA A 68 -5.68 -10.30 -19.15
CA ALA A 68 -4.53 -10.67 -18.33
C ALA A 68 -3.36 -9.68 -18.51
N ALA A 69 -3.06 -9.28 -19.74
CA ALA A 69 -2.00 -8.31 -20.03
C ALA A 69 -2.29 -6.93 -19.42
N ARG A 70 -3.54 -6.45 -19.53
CA ARG A 70 -3.97 -5.16 -18.94
C ARG A 70 -3.91 -5.19 -17.41
N LEU A 71 -4.39 -6.25 -16.78
CA LEU A 71 -4.33 -6.41 -15.31
C LEU A 71 -2.88 -6.48 -14.81
N GLU A 72 -2.01 -7.22 -15.50
CA GLU A 72 -0.60 -7.30 -15.14
C GLU A 72 0.11 -5.94 -15.29
N ASP A 73 -0.18 -5.18 -16.34
CA ASP A 73 0.34 -3.82 -16.51
C ASP A 73 -0.14 -2.87 -15.39
N MET A 74 -1.44 -2.87 -15.08
CA MET A 74 -2.00 -2.09 -13.98
C MET A 74 -1.36 -2.47 -12.63
N ALA A 75 -1.12 -3.76 -12.40
CA ALA A 75 -0.45 -4.23 -11.19
C ALA A 75 1.01 -3.77 -11.13
N ARG A 76 1.76 -3.81 -12.24
CA ARG A 76 3.15 -3.31 -12.30
C ARG A 76 3.23 -1.80 -12.06
N ARG A 77 2.25 -1.03 -12.54
CA ARG A 77 2.13 0.41 -12.26
C ARG A 77 1.59 0.73 -10.87
N GLY A 78 1.27 -0.27 -10.05
CA GLY A 78 0.82 -0.07 -8.68
C GLY A 78 -0.63 0.39 -8.54
N LEU A 79 -1.48 0.17 -9.56
CA LEU A 79 -2.88 0.61 -9.55
C LEU A 79 -3.84 -0.44 -8.95
N ILE A 80 -3.47 -1.71 -9.02
CA ILE A 80 -4.20 -2.86 -8.47
C ILE A 80 -3.23 -3.82 -7.82
N PHE A 81 -3.72 -4.74 -6.99
CA PHE A 81 -2.86 -5.72 -6.31
C PHE A 81 -2.92 -7.09 -6.98
N ARG A 82 -1.76 -7.67 -7.26
CA ARG A 82 -1.60 -9.01 -7.81
C ARG A 82 -1.28 -10.00 -6.69
N ILE A 83 -1.98 -11.12 -6.68
CA ILE A 83 -1.77 -12.24 -5.76
C ILE A 83 -1.42 -13.47 -6.58
N LYS A 84 -0.24 -14.06 -6.34
CA LYS A 84 0.13 -15.35 -6.91
C LYS A 84 0.09 -16.41 -5.82
N SER A 85 -0.76 -17.42 -6.00
CA SER A 85 -0.84 -18.54 -5.06
C SER A 85 -1.24 -19.82 -5.78
N GLY A 86 -0.52 -20.91 -5.53
CA GLY A 86 -0.81 -22.22 -6.12
C GLY A 86 -0.82 -22.25 -7.65
N GLY A 87 0.02 -21.44 -8.30
CA GLY A 87 0.07 -21.32 -9.77
C GLY A 87 -1.07 -20.48 -10.38
N VAL A 88 -1.98 -19.94 -9.57
CA VAL A 88 -3.07 -19.07 -10.02
C VAL A 88 -2.74 -17.62 -9.69
N ILE A 89 -2.98 -16.73 -10.65
CA ILE A 89 -2.83 -15.29 -10.49
C ILE A 89 -4.22 -14.66 -10.36
N ARG A 90 -4.42 -13.91 -9.28
CA ARG A 90 -5.63 -13.11 -9.03
C ARG A 90 -5.28 -11.64 -8.86
N TYR A 91 -6.24 -10.78 -9.17
CA TYR A 91 -6.10 -9.34 -9.10
C TYR A 91 -7.27 -8.74 -8.31
N ARG A 92 -7.00 -7.73 -7.50
CA ARG A 92 -8.03 -7.00 -6.76
C ARG A 92 -7.80 -5.48 -6.79
N PRO A 93 -8.87 -4.67 -6.72
CA PRO A 93 -8.73 -3.24 -6.51
C PRO A 93 -8.11 -2.98 -5.12
N VAL A 94 -7.38 -1.87 -4.99
CA VAL A 94 -6.80 -1.40 -3.71
C VAL A 94 -7.23 0.02 -3.40
N PRO A 95 -7.29 0.40 -2.12
CA PRO A 95 -7.57 1.79 -1.75
C PRO A 95 -6.42 2.71 -2.19
N PHE A 96 -6.64 4.02 -2.08
CA PHE A 96 -5.58 4.98 -2.34
C PHE A 96 -4.46 4.89 -1.29
N ILE A 97 -4.83 4.78 0.01
CA ILE A 97 -3.94 4.50 1.14
C ILE A 97 -4.60 3.43 2.03
N VAL A 98 -3.92 2.37 2.46
CA VAL A 98 -2.60 1.89 2.04
C VAL A 98 -2.76 1.08 0.74
N GLY A 99 -2.18 1.56 -0.35
CA GLY A 99 -2.36 0.97 -1.68
C GLY A 99 -1.71 1.78 -2.79
N ILE A 100 -2.54 2.37 -3.67
CA ILE A 100 -2.08 3.00 -4.93
C ILE A 100 -0.92 3.97 -4.69
N TYR A 101 -0.99 4.76 -3.61
CA TYR A 101 0.04 5.75 -3.28
C TYR A 101 1.38 5.10 -2.93
N GLU A 102 1.40 4.17 -1.97
CA GLU A 102 2.61 3.49 -1.52
C GLU A 102 3.27 2.67 -2.65
N TYR A 103 2.46 2.13 -3.56
CA TYR A 103 2.94 1.38 -4.72
C TYR A 103 3.60 2.26 -5.79
N GLN A 104 3.58 3.58 -5.64
CA GLN A 104 4.37 4.49 -6.47
C GLN A 104 5.84 4.59 -6.00
N LEU A 105 6.33 3.70 -5.11
CA LEU A 105 7.67 3.78 -4.52
C LEU A 105 8.79 4.04 -5.55
N ASN A 106 8.73 3.38 -6.71
CA ASN A 106 9.70 3.53 -7.79
C ASN A 106 9.33 4.63 -8.82
N ALA A 107 8.06 5.03 -8.89
CA ALA A 107 7.55 6.03 -9.82
C ALA A 107 7.37 7.43 -9.20
N LEU A 108 7.67 7.58 -7.90
CA LEU A 108 7.47 8.81 -7.16
C LEU A 108 8.31 9.93 -7.75
N ASN A 109 7.65 11.05 -8.06
CA ASN A 109 8.28 12.25 -8.60
C ASN A 109 7.74 13.51 -7.90
N LEU A 110 8.52 14.59 -7.94
CA LEU A 110 8.17 15.85 -7.29
C LEU A 110 6.80 16.43 -7.72
N PRO A 111 6.43 16.45 -9.02
CA PRO A 111 5.12 16.90 -9.44
C PRO A 111 3.95 16.09 -8.87
N LEU A 112 4.06 14.76 -8.83
CA LEU A 112 3.04 13.90 -8.23
C LEU A 112 2.96 14.14 -6.72
N LEU A 113 4.11 14.15 -6.05
CA LEU A 113 4.18 14.33 -4.60
C LEU A 113 3.60 15.67 -4.14
N LYS A 114 3.84 16.76 -4.90
CA LYS A 114 3.24 18.08 -4.65
C LYS A 114 1.71 18.06 -4.71
N ASP A 115 1.15 17.39 -5.71
CA ASP A 115 -0.31 17.26 -5.83
C ASP A 115 -0.87 16.41 -4.69
N ILE A 116 -0.19 15.33 -4.29
CA ILE A 116 -0.60 14.49 -3.14
C ILE A 116 -0.50 15.26 -1.83
N SER A 117 0.54 16.06 -1.60
CA SER A 117 0.64 16.90 -0.40
C SER A 117 -0.46 17.97 -0.36
N LYS A 118 -0.79 18.58 -1.51
CA LYS A 118 -1.93 19.49 -1.60
C LYS A 118 -3.24 18.75 -1.27
N TYR A 119 -3.44 17.58 -1.86
CA TYR A 119 -4.61 16.74 -1.61
C TYR A 119 -4.76 16.36 -0.13
N TYR A 120 -3.66 15.95 0.50
CA TYR A 120 -3.61 15.64 1.92
C TYR A 120 -4.07 16.81 2.79
N LEU A 121 -3.56 18.01 2.52
CA LEU A 121 -3.90 19.22 3.29
C LEU A 121 -5.33 19.72 3.04
N THR A 122 -5.90 19.48 1.85
CA THR A 122 -7.21 20.03 1.46
C THR A 122 -8.38 19.05 1.55
N GLY A 123 -8.13 17.77 1.83
CA GLY A 123 -9.18 16.76 1.92
C GLY A 123 -8.76 15.51 2.68
N LEU A 124 -7.84 14.72 2.09
CA LEU A 124 -7.55 13.36 2.56
C LEU A 124 -7.09 13.29 4.03
N GLY A 125 -6.29 14.26 4.50
CA GLY A 125 -5.77 14.24 5.87
C GLY A 125 -6.86 14.30 6.94
N ALA A 126 -7.93 15.06 6.71
CA ALA A 126 -9.05 15.15 7.65
C ALA A 126 -9.81 13.82 7.74
N THR A 127 -10.08 13.17 6.62
CA THR A 127 -10.73 11.85 6.59
C THR A 127 -9.83 10.78 7.21
N PHE A 128 -8.54 10.77 6.83
CA PHE A 128 -7.56 9.78 7.31
C PHE A 128 -7.40 9.79 8.83
N HIS A 129 -7.40 10.97 9.46
CA HIS A 129 -7.31 11.12 10.93
C HIS A 129 -8.66 11.13 11.63
N GLY A 130 -9.77 11.20 10.88
CA GLY A 130 -11.13 11.23 11.42
C GLY A 130 -11.76 9.85 11.61
N LEU A 131 -11.09 8.78 11.19
CA LEU A 131 -11.59 7.42 11.38
C LEU A 131 -11.52 7.00 12.85
N GLU A 132 -12.55 6.27 13.30
CA GLU A 132 -12.60 5.70 14.65
C GLU A 132 -11.43 4.73 14.90
N THR A 133 -11.08 3.93 13.89
CA THR A 133 -9.94 3.02 13.94
C THR A 133 -8.78 3.61 13.15
N PRO A 134 -7.64 3.94 13.78
CA PRO A 134 -6.46 4.44 13.09
C PRO A 134 -5.91 3.42 12.09
N HIS A 135 -5.36 3.87 10.97
CA HIS A 135 -4.74 3.00 9.95
C HIS A 135 -3.52 2.24 10.45
N LEU A 136 -2.71 2.91 11.25
CA LEU A 136 -1.48 2.38 11.82
C LEU A 136 -1.60 2.40 13.33
N ARG A 137 -1.02 1.40 13.98
CA ARG A 137 -0.84 1.38 15.43
C ARG A 137 0.62 1.15 15.77
N SER A 138 1.06 1.79 16.83
CA SER A 138 2.40 1.60 17.37
C SER A 138 2.46 0.28 18.14
N ILE A 139 3.54 -0.47 17.96
CA ILE A 139 3.78 -1.71 18.69
C ILE A 139 5.16 -1.70 19.35
N PRO A 140 5.31 -2.29 20.54
CA PRO A 140 6.61 -2.48 21.16
C PRO A 140 7.50 -3.38 20.31
N ILE A 141 8.78 -3.01 20.26
CA ILE A 141 9.85 -3.87 19.74
C ILE A 141 10.28 -4.86 20.84
N ASN A 142 10.40 -4.37 22.07
CA ASN A 142 10.74 -5.16 23.25
C ASN A 142 9.54 -5.23 24.21
N THR A 143 8.93 -6.40 24.29
CA THR A 143 7.78 -6.66 25.18
C THR A 143 8.18 -6.76 26.65
N GLU A 144 9.45 -7.01 26.97
CA GLU A 144 9.95 -7.08 28.36
C GLU A 144 9.92 -5.71 29.06
N ILE A 145 9.93 -4.61 28.31
CA ILE A 145 9.81 -3.23 28.85
C ILE A 145 8.37 -2.98 29.34
N VAL A 146 7.38 -3.71 28.82
CA VAL A 146 5.95 -3.57 29.15
C VAL A 146 5.53 -4.52 30.28
N ALA A 147 6.46 -4.78 31.21
CA ALA A 147 6.51 -5.87 32.21
C ALA A 147 5.24 -6.11 33.04
N ASP A 148 4.30 -5.16 33.10
CA ASP A 148 3.10 -5.24 33.93
C ASP A 148 1.87 -5.84 33.21
N ARG A 149 1.90 -6.03 31.88
CA ARG A 149 0.77 -6.58 31.11
C ARG A 149 1.21 -7.49 29.96
N PRO A 150 0.53 -8.63 29.73
CA PRO A 150 0.82 -9.47 28.57
C PRO A 150 0.53 -8.71 27.27
N VAL A 151 1.54 -8.61 26.42
CA VAL A 151 1.42 -8.07 25.06
C VAL A 151 0.90 -9.20 24.16
N PHE A 152 -0.12 -8.93 23.34
CA PHE A 152 -0.62 -9.93 22.40
C PHE A 152 0.41 -10.20 21.29
N PRO A 153 0.43 -11.39 20.67
CA PRO A 153 1.40 -11.70 19.61
C PRO A 153 1.33 -10.76 18.40
N TYR A 154 0.15 -10.19 18.09
CA TYR A 154 -0.02 -9.19 17.04
C TYR A 154 0.40 -7.78 17.48
N ASP A 155 0.70 -7.57 18.76
CA ASP A 155 1.27 -6.33 19.32
C ASP A 155 2.78 -6.48 19.58
N ASP A 156 3.40 -7.60 19.18
CA ASP A 156 4.83 -7.87 19.35
C ASP A 156 5.50 -7.99 17.98
N ALA A 157 6.36 -7.02 17.65
CA ALA A 157 7.01 -6.94 16.35
C ALA A 157 7.85 -8.19 16.03
N ALA A 158 8.55 -8.74 17.03
CA ALA A 158 9.38 -9.92 16.84
C ALA A 158 8.53 -11.18 16.67
N SER A 159 7.44 -11.31 17.43
CA SER A 159 6.49 -12.41 17.27
C SER A 159 5.78 -12.38 15.91
N ILE A 160 5.40 -11.19 15.42
CA ILE A 160 4.89 -11.02 14.06
C ILE A 160 5.89 -11.57 13.06
N ILE A 161 7.13 -11.06 13.05
CA ILE A 161 8.17 -11.46 12.09
C ILE A 161 8.37 -12.98 12.08
N ARG A 162 8.49 -13.61 13.26
CA ARG A 162 8.70 -15.06 13.37
C ARG A 162 7.51 -15.88 12.87
N GLY A 163 6.31 -15.30 12.88
CA GLY A 163 5.09 -15.95 12.39
C GLY A 163 4.91 -15.87 10.87
N LYS A 164 5.82 -15.23 10.14
CA LYS A 164 5.69 -14.98 8.69
C LYS A 164 6.49 -15.97 7.87
N SER A 165 5.91 -16.36 6.73
CA SER A 165 6.56 -17.32 5.83
C SER A 165 7.50 -16.62 4.85
N ARG A 166 7.15 -15.41 4.42
CA ARG A 166 7.94 -14.62 3.48
C ARG A 166 8.04 -13.19 3.96
N ILE A 167 9.24 -12.63 3.90
CA ILE A 167 9.55 -11.30 4.40
C ILE A 167 10.34 -10.57 3.33
N ALA A 168 9.98 -9.32 3.07
CA ALA A 168 10.74 -8.44 2.19
C ALA A 168 10.95 -7.09 2.86
N VAL A 169 12.06 -6.42 2.53
CA VAL A 169 12.33 -5.04 2.95
C VAL A 169 12.35 -4.11 1.74
N ALA A 170 11.66 -2.99 1.89
CA ALA A 170 11.63 -1.88 0.95
C ALA A 170 12.21 -0.61 1.59
N GLU A 171 12.56 0.36 0.76
CA GLU A 171 12.77 1.72 1.22
C GLU A 171 11.52 2.24 1.94
N CYS A 172 11.70 2.91 3.07
CA CYS A 172 10.61 3.59 3.77
C CYS A 172 10.01 4.67 2.88
N PHE A 173 8.84 4.37 2.33
CA PHE A 173 8.11 5.24 1.40
C PHE A 173 7.94 6.66 1.94
N CYS A 174 7.49 6.79 3.19
CA CYS A 174 7.31 8.08 3.86
C CYS A 174 8.63 8.88 3.95
N ARG A 175 9.73 8.20 4.27
CA ARG A 175 11.06 8.81 4.37
C ARG A 175 11.58 9.24 3.00
N LYS A 176 11.37 8.41 1.98
CA LYS A 176 11.69 8.75 0.58
C LYS A 176 10.95 9.99 0.12
N ALA A 177 9.64 10.06 0.35
CA ALA A 177 8.83 11.23 0.03
C ALA A 177 9.35 12.51 0.71
N VAL A 178 9.67 12.45 2.02
CA VAL A 178 10.23 13.60 2.75
C VAL A 178 11.60 14.02 2.20
N ARG A 179 12.48 13.07 1.85
CA ARG A 179 13.79 13.36 1.24
C ARG A 179 13.66 14.08 -0.10
N MET A 180 12.67 13.71 -0.91
CA MET A 180 12.43 14.37 -2.20
C MET A 180 12.06 15.85 -2.04
N TYR A 181 11.49 16.25 -0.91
CA TYR A 181 11.26 17.66 -0.56
C TYR A 181 12.51 18.42 -0.07
N GLY A 182 13.69 17.82 -0.15
CA GLY A 182 14.94 18.41 0.31
C GLY A 182 15.13 18.38 1.83
N LYS A 183 14.27 17.67 2.56
CA LYS A 183 14.45 17.45 4.00
C LYS A 183 15.32 16.22 4.23
N ALA A 184 16.45 16.39 4.90
CA ALA A 184 17.30 15.27 5.25
C ALA A 184 16.66 14.40 6.34
N CYS A 185 16.64 13.08 6.13
CA CYS A 185 16.38 12.10 7.18
C CYS A 185 17.61 11.20 7.26
N VAL A 186 18.30 11.21 8.41
CA VAL A 186 19.60 10.54 8.62
C VAL A 186 19.47 9.04 8.89
N HIS A 187 18.26 8.56 9.13
CA HIS A 187 17.96 7.17 9.44
C HIS A 187 17.99 6.25 8.19
N PRO A 188 18.21 4.93 8.33
CA PRO A 188 18.30 3.94 7.25
C PRO A 188 17.16 4.01 6.26
N ALA A 189 17.42 3.78 4.97
CA ALA A 189 16.33 3.78 4.00
C ALA A 189 15.45 2.53 4.11
N GLU A 190 16.08 1.35 4.22
CA GLU A 190 15.43 0.04 4.20
C GLU A 190 14.89 -0.34 5.59
N THR A 191 13.71 0.16 5.95
CA THR A 191 13.03 -0.18 7.21
C THR A 191 11.55 -0.51 7.04
N CYS A 192 11.04 -0.55 5.81
CA CYS A 192 9.64 -0.88 5.55
C CYS A 192 9.54 -2.37 5.22
N ILE A 193 9.08 -3.15 6.18
CA ILE A 193 8.99 -4.61 6.07
C ILE A 193 7.60 -4.99 5.55
N GLN A 194 7.56 -5.91 4.60
CA GLN A 194 6.33 -6.45 4.01
C GLN A 194 6.29 -7.96 4.24
N PHE A 195 5.09 -8.52 4.39
CA PHE A 195 4.90 -9.93 4.69
C PHE A 195 4.06 -10.67 3.66
N ASP A 196 4.35 -11.97 3.50
CA ASP A 196 3.58 -12.91 2.71
C ASP A 196 3.22 -12.40 1.30
N ALA A 197 1.94 -12.26 0.96
CA ALA A 197 1.53 -11.79 -0.36
C ALA A 197 2.00 -10.37 -0.69
N PHE A 198 2.17 -9.51 0.32
CA PHE A 198 2.71 -8.16 0.13
C PHE A 198 4.22 -8.20 -0.11
N ALA A 199 4.95 -9.09 0.57
CA ALA A 199 6.37 -9.33 0.29
C ALA A 199 6.55 -9.75 -1.17
N ASP A 200 5.76 -10.72 -1.64
CA ASP A 200 5.80 -11.18 -3.03
C ASP A 200 5.50 -10.03 -4.00
N TYR A 201 4.41 -9.30 -3.78
CA TYR A 201 4.00 -8.20 -4.64
C TYR A 201 5.07 -7.11 -4.75
N TYR A 202 5.68 -6.71 -3.64
CA TYR A 202 6.73 -5.70 -3.64
C TYR A 202 7.99 -6.19 -4.37
N VAL A 203 8.44 -7.41 -4.13
CA VAL A 203 9.64 -7.94 -4.79
C VAL A 203 9.41 -8.12 -6.29
N GLU A 204 8.27 -8.67 -6.69
CA GLU A 204 7.94 -8.89 -8.10
C GLU A 204 7.78 -7.58 -8.90
N ASN A 205 7.40 -6.49 -8.23
CA ASN A 205 7.35 -5.15 -8.83
C ASN A 205 8.68 -4.38 -8.71
N GLY A 206 9.75 -5.03 -8.22
CA GLY A 206 11.07 -4.42 -8.07
C GLY A 206 11.13 -3.32 -7.00
N MET A 207 10.22 -3.33 -6.03
CA MET A 207 10.13 -2.35 -4.95
C MET A 207 10.87 -2.79 -3.67
N ALA A 208 11.14 -4.09 -3.53
CA ALA A 208 11.76 -4.67 -2.34
C ALA A 208 12.69 -5.83 -2.70
N ARG A 209 13.44 -6.29 -1.70
CA ARG A 209 14.20 -7.54 -1.75
C ARG A 209 13.73 -8.48 -0.63
N TYR A 210 13.76 -9.78 -0.89
CA TYR A 210 13.51 -10.77 0.17
C TYR A 210 14.62 -10.72 1.21
N ILE A 211 14.23 -10.95 2.46
CA ILE A 211 15.12 -11.08 3.61
C ILE A 211 14.68 -12.26 4.46
N ASP A 212 15.60 -12.80 5.26
CA ASP A 212 15.27 -13.83 6.24
C ASP A 212 14.77 -13.22 7.56
N THR A 213 14.33 -14.10 8.47
CA THR A 213 13.84 -13.74 9.79
C THR A 213 14.91 -13.01 10.62
N ASP A 214 16.17 -13.42 10.52
CA ASP A 214 17.26 -12.88 11.34
C ASP A 214 17.61 -11.44 10.91
N GLU A 215 17.67 -11.19 9.60
CA GLU A 215 17.84 -9.85 9.03
C GLU A 215 16.66 -8.94 9.41
N ALA A 216 15.43 -9.44 9.34
CA ALA A 216 14.25 -8.67 9.72
C ALA A 216 14.28 -8.26 11.22
N LEU A 217 14.69 -9.18 12.09
CA LEU A 217 14.89 -8.89 13.52
C LEU A 217 16.05 -7.93 13.76
N ALA A 218 17.12 -8.01 12.97
CA ALA A 218 18.24 -7.06 13.03
C ALA A 218 17.80 -5.64 12.64
N ILE A 219 16.96 -5.49 11.61
CA ILE A 219 16.38 -4.19 11.22
C ILE A 219 15.52 -3.60 12.34
N LEU A 220 14.72 -4.42 13.04
CA LEU A 220 13.96 -3.95 14.21
C LEU A 220 14.89 -3.45 15.32
N LYS A 221 15.93 -4.22 15.65
CA LYS A 221 16.89 -3.84 16.69
C LYS A 221 17.66 -2.55 16.34
N GLN A 222 18.04 -2.39 15.07
CA GLN A 222 18.65 -1.15 14.59
C GLN A 222 17.65 0.02 14.70
N SER A 223 16.39 -0.21 14.33
CA SER A 223 15.34 0.82 14.41
C SER A 223 15.14 1.29 15.85
N GLU A 224 15.15 0.37 16.82
CA GLU A 224 15.12 0.68 18.25
C GLU A 224 16.32 1.52 18.69
N ALA A 225 17.54 1.11 18.31
CA ALA A 225 18.77 1.81 18.66
C ALA A 225 18.83 3.25 18.11
N GLU A 226 18.14 3.50 17.00
CA GLU A 226 18.00 4.82 16.39
C GLU A 226 16.81 5.64 16.92
N GLY A 227 16.03 5.09 17.86
CA GLY A 227 14.86 5.75 18.44
C GLY A 227 13.66 5.82 17.49
N LEU A 228 13.58 4.93 16.50
CA LEU A 228 12.43 4.83 15.60
C LEU A 228 11.26 4.12 16.27
N VAL A 229 10.05 4.58 15.97
CA VAL A 229 8.80 3.96 16.45
C VAL A 229 8.26 3.03 15.37
N VAL A 230 8.10 1.75 15.73
CA VAL A 230 7.52 0.74 14.84
C VAL A 230 6.01 0.88 14.79
N HIS A 231 5.51 0.95 13.57
CA HIS A 231 4.08 0.97 13.26
C HIS A 231 3.75 -0.22 12.39
N VAL A 232 2.57 -0.79 12.60
CA VAL A 232 1.99 -1.83 11.75
C VAL A 232 0.59 -1.43 11.32
N LEU A 233 0.10 -2.04 10.24
CA LEU A 233 -1.31 -1.95 9.88
C LEU A 233 -2.19 -2.37 11.06
N ASN A 234 -3.28 -1.64 11.29
CA ASN A 234 -4.21 -1.92 12.37
C ASN A 234 -5.10 -3.12 12.03
N SER A 235 -4.50 -4.30 12.08
CA SER A 235 -5.08 -5.60 11.78
C SER A 235 -4.53 -6.65 12.78
N ARG A 236 -5.28 -7.75 12.93
CA ARG A 236 -4.79 -8.94 13.63
C ARG A 236 -3.87 -9.80 12.74
N GLN A 237 -4.08 -9.74 11.43
CA GLN A 237 -3.19 -10.34 10.44
C GLN A 237 -2.35 -9.21 9.87
N VAL A 238 -1.13 -9.03 10.37
CA VAL A 238 -0.27 -7.90 9.96
C VAL A 238 0.39 -8.23 8.63
N GLU A 239 0.12 -7.47 7.58
CA GLU A 239 0.72 -7.67 6.27
C GLU A 239 1.88 -6.70 5.95
N ALA A 240 1.96 -5.58 6.68
CA ALA A 240 2.96 -4.53 6.57
C ALA A 240 3.13 -3.75 7.89
#